data_AF-A0A139RF10-F1
#
_entry.id   AF-A0A139RF10-F1
#
_cell.length_a   1.000
_cell.length_b   1.000
_cell.length_c   1.000
_cell.angle_alpha   90.00
_cell.angle_beta   90.00
_cell.angle_gamma   90.00
#
_symmetry.space_group_name_H-M   'P 1'
#
loop_
_entity.id
_entity.type
_entity.pdbx_description
1 polymer ?
#
loop_
_entity_poly.entity_id
_entity_poly.type
_entity_poly.pdbx_seq_one_letter_code
_entity_poly.pdbx_strand_id
1 'polypeptide(L)' 'MAAEGMVEGYHLKTGNLSVEEWSRLVHAQGNLYDAPIFVDDTAGIRISEIRSKARKLAQ' A
#
# COMPACT_ATOMS: atom_id res chain seq x y z
N MET A 1 11.26 0.67 -8.92
CA MET A 1 11.09 -0.62 -8.23
C MET A 1 10.08 -0.43 -7.13
N ALA A 2 9.11 -1.33 -6.95
CA ALA A 2 8.32 -1.39 -5.72
C ALA A 2 9.21 -2.02 -4.63
N ALA A 3 9.40 -1.32 -3.50
CA ALA A 3 10.46 -1.60 -2.54
C ALA A 3 10.42 -3.01 -1.92
N GLU A 4 9.23 -3.61 -1.82
CA GLU A 4 9.05 -4.92 -1.17
C GLU A 4 9.06 -6.11 -2.15
N GLY A 5 8.68 -5.89 -3.41
CA GLY A 5 8.60 -6.96 -4.42
C GLY A 5 9.73 -6.99 -5.45
N MET A 6 10.65 -6.01 -5.44
CA MET A 6 11.66 -5.81 -6.50
C MET A 6 11.09 -5.87 -7.93
N VAL A 7 9.81 -5.49 -8.10
CA VAL A 7 9.15 -5.44 -9.40
C VAL A 7 9.32 -4.06 -10.00
N GLU A 8 9.53 -3.98 -11.32
CA GLU A 8 9.57 -2.71 -12.02
C GLU A 8 8.21 -1.98 -11.94
N GLY A 9 8.25 -0.69 -11.60
CA GLY A 9 7.02 0.09 -11.43
C GLY A 9 6.24 0.26 -12.72
N TYR A 10 6.89 0.15 -13.88
CA TYR A 10 6.23 0.17 -15.18
C TYR A 10 5.41 -1.10 -15.40
N HIS A 11 5.99 -2.28 -15.16
CA HIS A 11 5.30 -3.58 -15.28
C HIS A 11 4.07 -3.68 -14.37
N LEU A 12 4.15 -3.14 -13.15
CA LEU A 12 3.00 -3.06 -12.25
C LEU A 12 1.87 -2.18 -12.81
N LYS A 13 2.21 -1.03 -13.41
CA LYS A 13 1.23 -0.10 -14.00
C LYS A 13 0.58 -0.65 -15.26
N THR A 14 1.34 -1.40 -16.07
CA THR A 14 0.85 -1.97 -17.34
C THR A 14 0.23 -3.35 -17.19
N GLY A 15 0.47 -4.03 -16.06
CA GLY A 15 0.08 -5.42 -15.83
C GLY A 15 0.95 -6.44 -16.57
N ASN A 16 2.00 -6.00 -17.27
CA ASN A 16 2.90 -6.89 -18.00
C ASN A 16 3.99 -7.46 -17.09
N LEU A 17 3.62 -8.45 -16.29
CA LEU A 17 4.49 -9.09 -15.30
C LEU A 17 4.97 -10.44 -15.81
N SER A 18 6.27 -10.71 -15.66
CA SER A 18 6.78 -12.08 -15.77
C SER A 18 6.24 -12.96 -14.63
N VAL A 19 6.31 -14.28 -14.81
CA VAL A 19 5.89 -15.25 -13.76
C VAL A 19 6.67 -15.04 -12.46
N GLU A 20 7.96 -14.71 -12.54
CA GLU A 20 8.80 -14.44 -11.38
C GLU A 20 8.40 -13.13 -10.67
N GLU A 21 8.16 -12.06 -11.42
CA GLU A 21 7.66 -10.80 -10.85
C GLU A 21 6.30 -10.96 -10.20
N TRP A 22 5.41 -11.76 -10.80
CA TRP A 22 4.12 -12.09 -10.20
C TRP A 22 4.28 -12.82 -8.86
N SER A 23 5.18 -13.81 -8.80
CA SER A 23 5.47 -14.54 -7.56
C SER A 23 6.00 -13.61 -6.46
N ARG A 24 6.91 -12.68 -6.81
CA ARG A 24 7.43 -11.69 -5.85
C ARG A 24 6.36 -10.70 -5.39
N LEU A 25 5.48 -10.27 -6.29
CA LEU A 25 4.36 -9.39 -5.97
C LEU A 25 3.41 -10.05 -4.97
N VAL A 26 3.03 -11.31 -5.19
CA VAL A 26 2.14 -12.05 -4.27
C VAL A 26 2.79 -12.23 -2.89
N HIS A 27 4.09 -12.51 -2.83
CA HIS A 27 4.81 -12.61 -1.57
C HIS A 27 4.81 -11.28 -0.80
N ALA A 28 5.15 -10.17 -1.46
CA ALA A 28 5.11 -8.83 -0.87
C ALA A 28 3.69 -8.42 -0.45
N GLN A 29 2.66 -8.79 -1.23
CA GLN A 29 1.27 -8.54 -0.87
C GLN A 29 0.89 -9.23 0.44
N GLY A 30 1.36 -10.47 0.67
CA GLY A 30 1.11 -11.20 1.92
C GLY A 30 1.65 -10.45 3.14
N ASN A 31 2.87 -9.93 3.06
CA ASN A 31 3.46 -9.13 4.14
C ASN A 31 2.69 -7.81 4.36
N LEU A 32 2.25 -7.16 3.28
CA LEU A 32 1.50 -5.91 3.36
C LEU A 32 0.10 -6.11 3.94
N TYR A 33 -0.52 -7.27 3.71
CA TYR A 33 -1.86 -7.60 4.21
C TYR A 33 -1.92 -7.56 5.75
N ASP A 34 -0.87 -8.05 6.41
CA ASP A 34 -0.79 -8.07 7.88
C ASP A 34 -0.23 -6.77 8.48
N ALA A 35 0.21 -5.82 7.64
CA ALA A 35 0.81 -4.58 8.11
C ALA A 35 -0.25 -3.60 8.65
N PRO A 36 -0.01 -2.94 9.81
CA PRO A 36 -0.93 -1.96 10.40
C PRO A 36 -0.84 -0.60 9.68
N ILE A 37 -1.15 -0.59 8.38
CA ILE A 37 -1.15 0.60 7.52
C ILE A 37 -2.59 1.06 7.31
N PHE A 38 -2.87 2.31 7.65
CA PHE A 38 -4.18 2.93 7.48
C PHE A 38 -4.06 4.08 6.49
N VAL A 39 -4.88 4.06 5.42
CA VAL A 39 -4.89 5.09 4.37
C VAL A 39 -6.24 5.80 4.41
N ASP A 40 -6.20 7.13 4.41
CA ASP A 40 -7.37 8.00 4.28
C ASP A 40 -7.15 8.94 3.10
N ASP A 41 -7.84 8.67 1.99
CA ASP A 41 -7.76 9.41 0.73
C ASP A 41 -8.87 10.47 0.59
N THR A 42 -9.50 10.86 1.71
CA THR A 42 -10.57 11.87 1.73
C THR A 42 -10.07 13.23 1.22
N ALA A 43 -10.57 13.65 0.07
CA ALA A 43 -10.28 14.98 -0.48
C ALA A 43 -10.83 16.11 0.42
N GLY A 44 -10.06 17.17 0.61
CA GLY A 44 -10.50 18.35 1.37
C GLY A 44 -10.66 18.12 2.88
N ILE A 45 -10.11 17.05 3.43
CA ILE A 45 -10.18 16.71 4.86
C ILE A 45 -9.63 17.85 5.74
N ARG A 46 -10.35 18.16 6.83
CA ARG A 46 -9.93 19.19 7.78
C ARG A 46 -8.95 18.62 8.80
N ILE A 47 -8.05 19.46 9.31
CA ILE A 47 -7.08 19.10 10.37
C ILE A 47 -7.77 18.49 11.61
N SER A 48 -8.96 18.99 11.99
CA SER A 48 -9.73 18.46 13.12
C SER A 48 -10.17 17.01 12.91
N GLU A 49 -10.49 16.63 11.67
CA GLU A 49 -10.92 15.29 11.30
C GLU A 49 -9.74 14.32 11.29
N ILE A 50 -8.59 14.74 10.71
CA ILE A 50 -7.33 13.99 10.77
C ILE A 50 -6.98 13.68 12.24
N ARG A 51 -7.00 14.70 13.11
CA ARG A 51 -6.67 14.55 14.53
C ARG A 51 -7.62 13.59 15.25
N SER A 52 -8.92 13.67 14.94
CA SER A 52 -9.94 12.78 15.53
C SER A 52 -9.72 11.32 15.10
N LYS A 53 -9.49 11.07 13.80
CA LYS A 53 -9.24 9.74 13.23
C LYS A 53 -7.94 9.14 13.76
N ALA A 54 -6.84 9.91 13.75
CA ALA A 54 -5.55 9.46 14.28
C ALA A 54 -5.63 9.09 15.77
N ARG A 55 -6.36 9.87 16.58
CA ARG A 55 -6.56 9.55 17.99
C ARG A 55 -7.32 8.25 18.18
N LYS A 56 -8.34 7.97 17.36
CA LYS A 56 -9.10 6.71 17.42
C LYS A 56 -8.25 5.50 17.02
N LEU A 57 -7.34 5.65 16.06
CA LEU A 57 -6.42 4.57 15.64
C LEU A 57 -5.35 4.25 16.68
N ALA A 58 -4.99 5.22 17.53
CA ALA A 58 -4.03 5.03 18.62
C ALA A 58 -4.66 4.45 19.90
N GLN A 59 -5.99 4.27 19.93
CA GLN A 59 -6.74 3.67 21.03
C GLN A 59 -6.97 2.18 20.78
#